data_AF-A0A6J5XQK6-F1
#
_entry.id   AF-A0A6J5XQK6-F1
#
_cell.length_a   1.000
_cell.length_b   1.000
_cell.length_c   1.000
_cell.angle_alpha   90.00
_cell.angle_beta   90.00
_cell.angle_gamma   90.00
#
_symmetry.space_group_name_H-M   'P 1'
#
loop_
_entity.id
_entity.type
_entity.pdbx_description
1 polymer ?
#
loop_
_entity_poly.entity_id
_entity_poly.type
_entity_poly.pdbx_seq_one_letter_code
_entity_poly.pdbx_strand_id
1 'polypeptide(L)' 'MVPQIHTAQYLLNLHSAGVAEVSLKDWQIPLSGPHSILGRAVVVHADPDDLGKGGHELSKTTGNAGARVGCGIIGLKSSV' A
#
# COMPACT_ATOMS: atom_id res chain seq x y z
N MET A 1 -9.84 12.20 -4.67
CA MET A 1 -8.41 12.51 -4.85
C MET A 1 -7.99 13.46 -3.75
N VAL A 2 -7.69 12.93 -2.56
CA VAL A 2 -7.04 13.73 -1.52
C VAL A 2 -5.54 13.47 -1.69
N PRO A 3 -4.72 14.48 -1.97
CA PRO A 3 -3.28 14.32 -2.13
C PRO A 3 -2.67 14.18 -0.75
N GLN A 4 -2.76 12.99 -0.15
CA GLN A 4 -2.00 12.66 1.04
C GLN A 4 -0.83 11.80 0.60
N ILE A 5 0.33 12.45 0.55
CA ILE A 5 1.69 11.97 0.27
C ILE A 5 2.14 10.81 1.20
N HIS A 6 1.22 10.23 1.97
CA HIS A 6 1.48 9.30 3.06
C HIS A 6 1.09 7.84 2.79
N THR A 7 0.28 7.55 1.76
CA THR A 7 -0.11 6.16 1.44
C THR A 7 -0.21 5.95 -0.06
N ALA A 8 0.67 5.13 -0.62
CA ALA A 8 0.44 4.52 -1.92
C ALA A 8 -0.49 3.30 -1.70
N GLN A 9 -1.67 3.34 -2.30
CA GLN A 9 -2.68 2.29 -2.22
C GLN A 9 -2.70 1.52 -3.55
N TYR A 10 -2.61 0.19 -3.47
CA TYR A 10 -2.66 -0.68 -4.64
C TYR A 10 -3.61 -1.84 -4.39
N LEU A 11 -4.36 -2.19 -5.43
CA LEU A 11 -5.11 -3.43 -5.46
C LEU A 11 -4.22 -4.56 -5.97
N LEU A 12 -4.16 -5.65 -5.21
CA LEU A 12 -3.41 -6.85 -5.55
C LEU A 12 -4.38 -7.95 -5.97
N ASN A 13 -4.09 -8.63 -7.07
CA ASN A 13 -4.83 -9.82 -7.47
C ASN A 13 -4.27 -11.05 -6.75
N LEU A 14 -5.15 -11.84 -6.14
CA LEU A 14 -4.79 -13.11 -5.52
C LEU A 14 -4.87 -14.22 -6.56
N HIS A 15 -3.87 -15.10 -6.58
CA HIS A 15 -3.93 -16.36 -7.32
C HIS A 15 -4.67 -17.42 -6.48
N SER A 16 -5.04 -18.54 -7.12
CA SER A 16 -5.88 -19.63 -6.59
C SER A 16 -5.42 -20.27 -5.26
N ALA A 17 -4.20 -20.02 -4.81
CA ALA A 17 -3.65 -20.54 -3.55
C ALA A 17 -3.52 -19.48 -2.43
N GLY A 18 -4.15 -18.31 -2.57
CA GLY A 18 -4.00 -17.20 -1.60
C GLY A 18 -2.63 -16.50 -1.68
N VAL A 19 -1.93 -16.68 -2.80
CA VAL A 19 -0.64 -16.03 -3.09
C VAL A 19 -0.87 -14.84 -4.02
N ALA A 20 -0.37 -13.67 -3.63
CA ALA A 20 -0.28 -12.51 -4.52
C ALA A 20 1.16 -12.38 -5.05
N GLU A 21 1.33 -12.48 -6.37
CA GLU A 21 2.57 -12.07 -7.02
C GLU A 21 2.46 -10.58 -7.37
N VAL A 22 3.41 -9.77 -6.89
CA VAL A 22 3.32 -8.30 -6.97
C VAL A 22 4.51 -7.75 -7.76
N SER A 23 4.22 -7.08 -8.87
CA SER A 23 5.20 -6.32 -9.65
C SER A 23 4.61 -4.94 -9.97
N LEU A 24 5.09 -3.92 -9.28
CA LEU A 24 4.59 -2.55 -9.36
C LEU A 24 5.74 -1.58 -9.63
N LYS A 25 5.47 -0.53 -10.40
CA LYS A 25 6.38 0.60 -10.61
C LYS A 25 5.62 1.88 -10.28
N ASP A 26 6.14 2.66 -9.35
CA ASP A 26 5.51 3.92 -8.92
C ASP A 26 6.59 4.97 -8.61
N TRP A 27 6.33 6.19 -9.07
CA TRP A 27 7.23 7.35 -8.95
C TRP A 27 6.98 8.20 -7.70
N GLN A 28 5.91 7.95 -6.94
CA GLN A 28 5.53 8.67 -5.72
C GLN A 28 6.05 8.01 -4.44
N ILE A 29 6.80 6.91 -4.56
CA ILE A 29 7.36 6.14 -3.43
C ILE A 29 8.91 6.16 -3.43
N PRO A 30 9.55 7.34 -3.32
CA PRO A 30 11.00 7.44 -3.42
C PRO A 30 11.70 6.74 -2.23
N LEU A 31 12.91 6.22 -2.48
CA LEU A 31 13.76 5.60 -1.45
C LEU A 31 14.77 6.58 -0.84
N SER A 32 14.71 7.86 -1.19
CA SER A 32 15.65 8.90 -0.74
C SER A 32 14.98 10.27 -0.64
N GLY A 33 15.63 11.21 0.03
CA GLY A 33 15.13 12.57 0.21
C GLY A 33 14.02 12.69 1.26
N PRO A 34 13.38 13.87 1.38
CA PRO A 34 12.45 14.17 2.47
C PRO A 34 11.15 13.33 2.45
N HIS A 35 10.77 12.80 1.28
CA HIS A 35 9.60 11.93 1.12
C HIS A 35 9.94 10.44 1.11
N SER A 36 11.16 10.07 1.55
CA SER A 36 11.58 8.66 1.55
C SER A 36 10.60 7.77 2.31
N ILE A 37 10.37 6.58 1.77
CA ILE A 37 9.57 5.53 2.43
C ILE A 37 10.40 4.59 3.30
N LEU A 38 11.74 4.71 3.28
CA LEU A 38 12.61 3.89 4.14
C LEU A 38 12.24 4.09 5.62
N GLY A 39 12.15 3.00 6.37
CA GLY A 39 11.71 3.01 7.77
C GLY A 39 10.19 3.12 7.97
N ARG A 40 9.40 3.30 6.90
CA ARG A 40 7.93 3.18 6.94
C ARG A 40 7.51 1.73 6.76
N ALA A 41 6.21 1.44 6.89
CA ALA A 41 5.66 0.11 6.73
C ALA A 41 4.86 -0.04 5.43
N VAL A 42 4.98 -1.20 4.78
CA VAL A 42 3.95 -1.71 3.86
C VAL A 42 2.93 -2.48 4.68
N VAL A 43 1.65 -2.35 4.33
CA VAL A 43 0.54 -3.02 5.03
C VAL A 43 -0.35 -3.71 4.00
N VAL A 44 -0.69 -4.97 4.25
CA VAL A 44 -1.68 -5.74 3.50
C VAL A 44 -2.97 -5.75 4.30
N HIS A 45 -4.07 -5.50 3.61
CA HIS A 45 -5.40 -5.36 4.18
C HIS A 45 -6.29 -6.58 3.87
N ALA A 46 -7.30 -6.84 4.71
CA ALA A 46 -8.20 -7.99 4.60
C ALA A 46 -9.20 -7.84 3.45
N ASP A 47 -9.67 -6.60 3.23
CA ASP A 47 -10.72 -6.29 2.28
C ASP A 47 -10.16 -5.48 1.10
N PRO A 48 -10.79 -5.53 -0.09
CA PRO A 48 -10.39 -4.71 -1.23
C PRO A 48 -10.49 -3.21 -0.92
N ASP A 49 -9.47 -2.46 -1.32
CA ASP A 49 -9.48 -1.00 -1.29
C ASP A 49 -10.45 -0.44 -2.37
N ASP A 50 -11.40 0.39 -1.96
CA ASP A 50 -12.41 0.99 -2.83
C ASP A 50 -11.92 2.21 -3.63
N LEU A 51 -10.65 2.59 -3.45
CA LEU A 51 -9.95 3.69 -4.11
C LEU A 51 -10.60 5.07 -3.89
N GLY A 52 -11.31 5.24 -2.78
CA GLY A 52 -12.05 6.45 -2.47
C GLY A 52 -13.36 6.60 -3.23
N LYS A 53 -13.85 5.53 -3.86
CA LYS A 53 -15.03 5.55 -4.74
C LYS A 53 -16.22 4.78 -4.17
N GLY A 54 -16.07 4.09 -3.04
CA GLY A 54 -17.12 3.25 -2.44
C GLY A 54 -18.28 4.01 -1.79
N GLY A 55 -18.16 5.32 -1.58
CA GLY A 55 -19.22 6.14 -0.95
C GLY A 55 -19.36 5.93 0.56
N HIS A 56 -18.50 5.13 1.18
CA HIS A 56 -18.43 4.95 2.62
C HIS A 56 -17.64 6.10 3.28
N GLU A 57 -17.89 6.36 4.55
CA GLU A 57 -17.17 7.40 5.31
C GLU A 57 -15.64 7.20 5.26
N LEU A 58 -15.21 5.94 5.32
CA LEU A 58 -13.80 5.56 5.30
C LEU A 58 -13.18 5.47 3.90
N SER A 59 -13.97 5.58 2.82
CA SER A 59 -13.46 5.45 1.45
C SER A 59 -12.35 6.45 1.17
N LYS A 60 -12.54 7.72 1.54
CA LYS A 60 -11.58 8.80 1.23
C LYS A 60 -10.32 8.80 2.10
N THR A 61 -10.26 7.97 3.14
CA THR A 61 -9.16 7.94 4.10
C THR A 61 -8.39 6.62 4.05
N THR A 62 -9.07 5.49 4.13
CA THR A 62 -8.46 4.16 4.21
C THR A 62 -8.87 3.23 3.07
N GLY A 63 -9.61 3.74 2.07
CA GLY A 63 -10.16 2.92 1.00
C GLY A 63 -11.17 1.89 1.49
N ASN A 64 -11.65 2.02 2.73
CA ASN A 64 -12.50 1.02 3.39
C ASN A 64 -11.92 -0.42 3.36
N ALA A 65 -10.58 -0.56 3.35
CA ALA A 65 -9.90 -1.86 3.14
C ALA A 65 -9.90 -2.80 4.37
N GLY A 66 -10.59 -2.45 5.46
CA GLY A 66 -10.70 -3.31 6.64
C GLY A 66 -9.39 -3.54 7.40
N ALA A 67 -9.30 -4.70 8.05
CA ALA A 67 -8.23 -5.05 9.00
C ALA A 67 -6.84 -5.20 8.33
N ARG A 68 -5.76 -5.01 9.10
CA ARG A 68 -4.37 -5.18 8.64
C ARG A 68 -3.95 -6.64 8.87
N VAL A 69 -3.81 -7.42 7.80
CA VAL A 69 -3.49 -8.86 7.87
C VAL A 69 -2.00 -9.16 7.79
N GLY A 70 -1.19 -8.19 7.36
CA GLY A 70 0.26 -8.29 7.36
C GLY A 70 0.91 -6.91 7.27
N CYS A 71 2.10 -6.77 7.84
CA CYS A 71 2.90 -5.56 7.70
C CYS A 71 4.39 -5.86 7.79
N GLY A 72 5.21 -4.96 7.23
CA GLY A 72 6.66 -5.07 7.28
C GLY A 72 7.33 -3.73 7.06
N ILE A 73 8.45 -3.50 7.75
CA ILE A 73 9.24 -2.27 7.61
C ILE A 73 10.08 -2.33 6.33
N ILE A 74 10.10 -1.22 5.60
CA ILE A 74 10.91 -1.05 4.40
C ILE A 74 12.35 -0.75 4.82
N GLY A 75 13.20 -1.77 4.72
CA GLY A 75 14.63 -1.68 4.99
C GLY A 75 15.47 -1.53 3.73
N LEU A 76 16.72 -1.08 3.92
CA LEU A 76 17.73 -1.15 2.87
C LEU A 76 18.14 -2.60 2.65
N LYS A 77 18.22 -3.01 1.38
CA LYS A 77 18.79 -4.29 0.98
C LYS A 77 20.20 -4.05 0.42
N SER A 78 21.17 -4.84 0.87
CA SER A 78 22.49 -4.88 0.25
C SER A 78 22.44 -5.58 -1.11
N SER A 79 23.21 -5.08 -2.08
CA SER A 79 23.39 -5.72 -3.39
C SER A 79 24.67 -6.57 -3.47
N VAL A 80 25.12 -7.11 -2.33
CA VAL A 80 26.32 -7.96 -2.28
C VAL A 80 26.12 -9.28 -3.01
#